data_AF-A0A1F8QYU2-F1
#
_entry.id   AF-A0A1F8QYU2-F1
#
_cell.length_a   1.000
_cell.length_b   1.000
_cell.length_c   1.000
_cell.angle_alpha   90.00
_cell.angle_beta   90.00
_cell.angle_gamma   90.00
#
_symmetry.space_group_name_H-M   'P 1'
#
loop_
_entity.id
_entity.type
_entity.pdbx_description
1 polymer ?
#
loop_
_entity_poly.entity_id
_entity_poly.type
_entity_poly.pdbx_seq_one_letter_code
_entity_poly.pdbx_strand_id
1 'polypeptide(L)'
;MTFDQLLAELESAASLTAKQRIIRDFADTHESPIIEDGRVTFFYISPDAREVHLEGDWTNWQPTAAMAYLPDTPLWYRVEQFPRHARLEYRIVVNGHRRLDPRNPRVAQGKFGPHSELAMPEYYEPREITDSSRIDRGIVEPHWMTSSELA
;
A
#
# COMPACT_ATOMS: atom_id res chain seq x y z
N MET A 1 -0.65 15.07 11.01
CA MET A 1 0.43 14.77 11.97
C MET A 1 1.43 13.93 11.21
N THR A 2 2.72 14.26 11.23
CA THR A 2 3.71 13.43 10.52
C THR A 2 3.88 12.08 11.21
N PHE A 3 4.46 11.10 10.52
CA PHE A 3 4.72 9.81 11.16
C PHE A 3 5.72 9.94 12.32
N ASP A 4 6.74 10.78 12.16
CA ASP A 4 7.69 11.05 13.25
C ASP A 4 7.03 11.76 14.45
N GLN A 5 6.07 12.66 14.20
CA GLN A 5 5.27 13.27 15.26
C GLN A 5 4.41 12.23 15.99
N LEU A 6 3.82 11.27 15.28
CA LEU A 6 3.10 10.15 15.89
C LEU A 6 4.01 9.37 16.84
N LEU A 7 5.22 9.00 16.38
CA LEU A 7 6.16 8.24 17.21
C LEU A 7 6.53 9.00 18.49
N ALA A 8 6.84 10.30 18.37
CA ALA A 8 7.14 11.15 19.53
C ALA A 8 5.95 11.27 20.49
N GLU A 9 4.73 11.42 19.99
CA GLU A 9 3.53 11.49 20.83
C GLU A 9 3.30 10.17 21.58
N LEU A 10 3.50 9.02 20.91
CA LEU A 10 3.38 7.69 21.52
C LEU A 10 4.44 7.43 22.59
N GLU A 11 5.68 7.90 22.39
CA GLU A 11 6.73 7.82 23.40
C GLU A 11 6.42 8.65 24.65
N SER A 12 5.81 9.83 24.46
CA SER A 12 5.43 10.73 25.55
C SER A 12 4.11 10.37 26.26
N ALA A 13 3.37 9.39 25.73
CA ALA A 13 2.04 9.05 26.21
C ALA A 13 2.06 8.46 27.63
N ALA A 14 1.26 9.04 28.53
CA ALA A 14 1.25 8.68 29.95
C ALA A 14 0.68 7.27 30.28
N SER A 15 0.04 6.58 29.33
CA SER A 15 -0.56 5.26 29.55
C SER A 15 -0.82 4.48 28.26
N LEU A 16 -1.05 3.17 28.39
CA LEU A 16 -1.48 2.30 27.28
C LEU A 16 -2.77 2.80 26.63
N THR A 17 -3.74 3.24 27.42
CA THR A 17 -5.00 3.80 26.92
C THR A 17 -4.78 5.09 26.13
N ALA A 18 -3.79 5.93 26.54
CA ALA A 18 -3.41 7.10 25.77
C ALA A 18 -2.81 6.69 24.42
N LYS A 19 -1.85 5.75 24.39
CA LYS A 19 -1.27 5.23 23.15
C LYS A 19 -2.33 4.67 22.19
N GLN A 20 -3.27 3.88 22.70
CA GLN A 20 -4.37 3.31 21.91
C GLN A 20 -5.28 4.37 21.29
N ARG A 21 -5.53 5.48 21.99
CA ARG A 21 -6.30 6.61 21.46
C ARG A 21 -5.52 7.35 20.37
N ILE A 22 -4.25 7.67 20.62
CA ILE A 22 -3.37 8.34 19.65
C ILE A 22 -3.34 7.55 18.33
N ILE A 23 -3.16 6.23 18.39
CA ILE A 23 -3.14 5.39 17.18
C ILE A 23 -4.49 5.33 16.48
N ARG A 24 -5.59 5.26 17.23
CA ARG A 24 -6.93 5.30 16.63
C ARG A 24 -7.14 6.59 15.87
N ASP A 25 -6.88 7.73 16.53
CA ASP A 25 -7.08 9.06 15.95
C ASP A 25 -6.17 9.26 14.74
N PHE A 26 -4.92 8.81 14.81
CA PHE A 26 -4.00 8.82 13.68
C PHE A 26 -4.53 7.98 12.52
N ALA A 27 -4.91 6.73 12.78
CA ALA A 27 -5.37 5.82 11.75
C ALA A 27 -6.68 6.31 11.12
N ASP A 28 -7.59 6.92 11.88
CA ASP A 28 -8.84 7.49 11.36
C ASP A 28 -8.63 8.74 10.50
N THR A 29 -7.48 9.38 10.59
CA THR A 29 -7.16 10.63 9.88
C THR A 29 -6.09 10.48 8.79
N HIS A 30 -5.46 9.30 8.66
CA HIS A 30 -4.39 9.06 7.70
C HIS A 30 -4.66 7.81 6.86
N GLU A 31 -4.40 7.94 5.57
CA GLU A 31 -4.32 6.82 4.63
C GLU A 31 -2.92 6.20 4.67
N SER A 32 -2.82 4.93 4.25
CA SER A 32 -1.54 4.23 4.08
C SER A 32 -1.29 4.01 2.59
N PRO A 33 -0.05 4.17 2.09
CA PRO A 33 1.11 4.67 2.82
C PRO A 33 1.14 6.20 2.90
N ILE A 34 1.88 6.73 3.87
CA ILE A 34 2.14 8.17 4.03
C ILE A 34 3.45 8.52 3.30
N ILE A 35 3.45 9.63 2.55
CA ILE A 35 4.63 10.09 1.82
C ILE A 35 5.09 11.43 2.39
N GLU A 36 6.29 11.46 2.98
CA GLU A 36 6.86 12.64 3.63
C GLU A 36 8.34 12.77 3.21
N ASP A 37 8.73 13.88 2.58
CA ASP A 37 10.11 14.15 2.14
C ASP A 37 10.79 13.00 1.37
N GLY A 38 10.01 12.28 0.53
CA GLY A 38 10.50 11.14 -0.27
C GLY A 38 10.60 9.82 0.50
N ARG A 39 10.24 9.80 1.78
CA ARG A 39 10.06 8.58 2.59
C ARG A 39 8.63 8.12 2.48
N VAL A 40 8.45 6.80 2.38
CA VAL A 40 7.14 6.17 2.31
C VAL A 40 6.96 5.29 3.54
N THR A 41 6.00 5.66 4.37
CA THR A 41 5.66 4.90 5.57
C THR A 41 4.39 4.10 5.33
N PHE A 42 4.53 2.80 5.21
CA PHE A 42 3.42 1.85 5.25
C PHE A 42 3.06 1.59 6.71
N PHE A 43 1.78 1.55 7.04
CA PHE A 43 1.35 1.15 8.38
C PHE A 43 0.11 0.27 8.36
N TYR A 44 0.02 -0.60 9.36
CA TYR A 44 -1.08 -1.55 9.53
C TYR A 44 -1.47 -1.64 11.00
N ILE A 45 -2.78 -1.61 11.27
CA ILE A 45 -3.31 -1.66 12.63
C ILE A 45 -3.92 -3.04 12.87
N SER A 46 -3.29 -3.83 13.74
CA SER A 46 -3.83 -5.13 14.15
C SER A 46 -3.29 -5.55 15.52
N PRO A 47 -4.16 -5.78 16.52
CA PRO A 47 -3.77 -6.32 17.83
C PRO A 47 -3.46 -7.83 17.77
N ASP A 48 -3.99 -8.54 16.76
CA ASP A 48 -3.94 -10.00 16.68
C ASP A 48 -2.93 -10.53 15.64
N ALA A 49 -2.27 -9.63 14.90
CA ALA A 49 -1.21 -10.00 13.97
C ALA A 49 0.01 -10.52 14.74
N ARG A 50 0.61 -11.60 14.23
CA ARG A 50 1.86 -12.17 14.75
C ARG A 50 3.05 -11.75 13.90
N GLU A 51 2.81 -11.58 12.61
CA GLU A 51 3.74 -11.03 11.65
C GLU A 51 2.98 -10.24 10.59
N VAL A 52 3.61 -9.18 10.11
CA VAL A 52 3.12 -8.36 9.00
C VAL A 52 4.29 -8.08 8.07
N HIS A 53 4.11 -8.37 6.80
CA HIS A 53 5.08 -8.11 5.74
C HIS A 53 4.43 -7.33 4.61
N LEU A 54 5.25 -6.69 3.79
CA LEU A 54 4.88 -6.19 2.47
C LEU A 54 5.44 -7.13 1.40
N GLU A 55 4.66 -7.29 0.33
CA GLU A 55 5.17 -7.78 -0.94
C GLU A 55 4.75 -6.80 -2.05
N GLY A 56 5.58 -6.60 -3.05
CA GLY A 56 5.27 -5.71 -4.16
C GLY A 56 6.37 -5.70 -5.20
N ASP A 57 6.32 -4.71 -6.09
CA ASP A 57 7.27 -4.60 -7.21
C ASP A 57 8.74 -4.61 -6.75
N TRP A 58 9.07 -3.92 -5.66
CA TRP A 58 10.43 -3.84 -5.13
C TRP A 58 10.90 -5.11 -4.39
N THR A 59 9.98 -6.02 -4.06
CA THR A 59 10.29 -7.28 -3.39
C THR A 59 10.19 -8.50 -4.30
N ASN A 60 10.01 -8.29 -5.62
CA ASN A 60 9.68 -9.34 -6.58
C ASN A 60 8.49 -10.18 -6.13
N TRP A 61 7.46 -9.54 -5.57
CA TRP A 61 6.22 -10.21 -5.10
C TRP A 61 6.45 -11.33 -4.07
N GLN A 62 7.53 -11.21 -3.28
CA GLN A 62 7.80 -12.06 -2.12
C GLN A 62 7.61 -11.26 -0.83
N PRO A 63 7.10 -11.87 0.26
CA PRO A 63 6.86 -11.21 1.54
C PRO A 63 8.16 -11.05 2.34
N THR A 64 9.14 -10.35 1.77
CA THR A 64 10.47 -10.16 2.38
C THR A 64 10.59 -8.83 3.11
N ALA A 65 9.65 -7.91 2.93
CA ALA A 65 9.64 -6.60 3.56
C ALA A 65 8.86 -6.63 4.88
N ALA A 66 9.47 -7.20 5.93
CA ALA A 66 8.88 -7.27 7.27
C ALA A 66 8.59 -5.87 7.87
N MET A 67 7.43 -5.71 8.49
CA MET A 67 7.03 -4.49 9.22
C MET A 67 7.41 -4.61 10.70
N ALA A 68 7.90 -3.51 11.27
CA ALA A 68 8.22 -3.42 12.69
C ALA A 68 6.93 -3.28 13.51
N TYR A 69 6.78 -4.12 14.55
CA TYR A 69 5.75 -3.97 15.56
C TYR A 69 6.17 -2.92 16.59
N LEU A 70 5.32 -1.94 16.86
CA LEU A 70 5.53 -0.99 17.96
C LEU A 70 4.93 -1.57 19.25
N PRO A 71 5.75 -1.92 20.27
CA PRO A 71 5.26 -2.52 21.51
C PRO A 71 4.19 -1.68 22.18
N ASP A 72 3.30 -2.36 22.93
CA ASP A 72 2.19 -1.75 23.68
C ASP A 72 1.10 -1.10 22.82
N THR A 73 1.11 -1.36 21.51
CA THR A 73 0.19 -0.77 20.56
C THR A 73 -0.21 -1.76 19.47
N PRO A 74 -1.33 -1.57 18.74
CA PRO A 74 -1.65 -2.42 17.58
C PRO A 74 -0.90 -2.02 16.29
N LEU A 75 0.09 -1.12 16.35
CA LEU A 75 0.73 -0.53 15.18
C LEU A 75 1.88 -1.39 14.64
N TRP A 76 1.81 -1.70 13.36
CA TRP A 76 2.90 -2.22 12.54
C TRP A 76 3.27 -1.17 11.50
N TYR A 77 4.57 -0.96 11.25
CA TYR A 77 4.98 0.00 10.24
C TYR A 77 6.28 -0.40 9.52
N ARG A 78 6.49 0.17 8.34
CA ARG A 78 7.74 0.06 7.59
C ARG A 78 7.97 1.32 6.79
N VAL A 79 9.19 1.83 6.86
CA VAL A 79 9.62 3.00 6.10
C VAL A 79 10.51 2.54 4.96
N GLU A 80 10.18 2.98 3.74
CA GLU A 80 10.95 2.73 2.52
C GLU A 80 11.27 4.05 1.83
N GLN A 81 12.18 4.01 0.85
CA GLN A 81 12.48 5.12 -0.04
C GLN A 81 12.37 4.66 -1.49
N PHE A 82 11.71 5.45 -2.32
CA PHE A 82 11.52 5.15 -3.73
C PHE A 82 11.87 6.38 -4.59
N PRO A 83 12.21 6.19 -5.87
CA PRO A 83 12.33 7.32 -6.81
C PRO A 83 11.08 8.19 -6.81
N ARG A 84 11.25 9.51 -6.89
CA ARG A 84 10.14 10.49 -6.78
C ARG A 84 9.05 10.31 -7.85
N HIS A 85 9.40 9.69 -8.98
CA HIS A 85 8.50 9.40 -10.10
C HIS A 85 8.04 7.92 -10.16
N ALA A 86 8.20 7.15 -9.08
CA ALA A 86 7.80 5.74 -9.08
C ALA A 86 6.28 5.57 -8.93
N ARG A 87 5.74 4.57 -9.65
CA ARG A 87 4.46 3.92 -9.34
C ARG A 87 4.75 2.47 -9.02
N LEU A 88 4.20 1.96 -7.92
CA LEU A 88 4.44 0.63 -7.40
C LEU A 88 3.12 -0.03 -7.00
N GLU A 89 3.02 -1.33 -7.21
CA GLU A 89 1.94 -2.16 -6.70
C GLU A 89 2.43 -3.02 -5.52
N TYR A 90 1.57 -3.23 -4.53
CA TYR A 90 1.89 -4.01 -3.33
C TYR A 90 0.67 -4.67 -2.67
N ARG A 91 0.94 -5.56 -1.73
CA ARG A 91 -0.02 -6.16 -0.80
C ARG A 91 0.57 -6.21 0.61
N ILE A 92 -0.32 -6.21 1.61
CA ILE A 92 0.04 -6.53 2.99
C ILE A 92 -0.14 -8.04 3.18
N VAL A 93 0.83 -8.69 3.82
CA VAL A 93 0.81 -10.11 4.16
C VAL A 93 0.75 -10.25 5.67
N VAL A 94 -0.41 -10.64 6.19
CA VAL A 94 -0.65 -10.78 7.64
C VAL A 94 -0.76 -12.26 7.98
N ASN A 95 0.13 -12.77 8.82
CA ASN A 95 0.20 -14.19 9.19
C ASN A 95 0.16 -15.11 7.94
N GLY A 96 0.95 -14.78 6.91
CA GLY A 96 0.98 -15.50 5.62
C GLY A 96 -0.18 -15.20 4.66
N HIS A 97 -1.20 -14.44 5.06
CA HIS A 97 -2.36 -14.14 4.22
C HIS A 97 -2.27 -12.75 3.55
N ARG A 98 -2.19 -12.77 2.22
CA ARG A 98 -2.16 -11.60 1.34
C ARG A 98 -3.50 -10.87 1.33
N ARG A 99 -3.46 -9.54 1.41
CA ARG A 99 -4.62 -8.65 1.32
C ARG A 99 -4.22 -7.28 0.78
N LEU A 100 -5.20 -6.54 0.27
CA LEU A 100 -5.04 -5.12 0.01
C LEU A 100 -4.76 -4.38 1.32
N ASP A 101 -4.01 -3.29 1.24
CA ASP A 101 -3.90 -2.32 2.32
C ASP A 101 -5.29 -1.69 2.56
N PRO A 102 -5.93 -1.94 3.71
CA PRO A 102 -7.28 -1.45 3.98
C PRO A 102 -7.36 0.08 4.10
N ARG A 103 -6.21 0.75 4.22
CA ARG A 103 -6.12 2.22 4.35
C ARG A 103 -5.57 2.88 3.09
N ASN A 104 -5.36 2.12 2.01
CA ASN A 104 -5.00 2.68 0.72
C ASN A 104 -6.23 2.73 -0.19
N PRO A 105 -6.75 3.91 -0.56
CA PRO A 105 -7.88 4.00 -1.49
C PRO A 105 -7.48 3.66 -2.93
N ARG A 106 -6.19 3.66 -3.27
CA ARG A 106 -5.70 3.41 -4.63
C ARG A 106 -5.49 1.93 -4.86
N VAL A 107 -6.12 1.42 -5.91
CA VAL A 107 -6.09 0.01 -6.30
C VAL A 107 -5.77 -0.10 -7.78
N ALA A 108 -4.73 -0.87 -8.09
CA ALA A 108 -4.39 -1.28 -9.45
C ALA A 108 -5.11 -2.59 -9.80
N GLN A 109 -5.70 -2.65 -11.00
CA GLN A 109 -6.31 -3.87 -11.52
C GLN A 109 -5.25 -4.74 -12.20
N GLY A 110 -4.60 -5.60 -11.41
CA GLY A 110 -3.64 -6.57 -11.92
C GLY A 110 -4.30 -7.77 -12.60
N LYS A 111 -3.56 -8.46 -13.48
CA LYS A 111 -4.00 -9.70 -14.15
C LYS A 111 -4.40 -10.81 -13.16
N PHE A 112 -3.83 -10.80 -11.96
CA PHE A 112 -4.04 -11.80 -10.91
C PHE A 112 -4.87 -11.24 -9.74
N GLY A 113 -5.76 -10.30 -10.03
CA GLY A 113 -6.58 -9.60 -9.06
C GLY A 113 -5.96 -8.26 -8.62
N PRO A 114 -6.65 -7.53 -7.73
CA PRO A 114 -6.25 -6.19 -7.35
C PRO A 114 -4.99 -6.17 -6.49
N HIS A 115 -4.25 -5.07 -6.60
CA HIS A 115 -3.12 -4.69 -5.75
C HIS A 115 -3.32 -3.28 -5.21
N SER A 116 -2.81 -2.99 -4.02
CA SER A 116 -2.74 -1.61 -3.53
C SER A 116 -1.69 -0.86 -4.33
N GLU A 117 -1.97 0.40 -4.67
CA GLU A 117 -1.09 1.20 -5.51
C GLU A 117 -0.45 2.34 -4.72
N LEU A 118 0.86 2.51 -4.91
CA LEU A 118 1.62 3.66 -4.47
C LEU A 118 2.07 4.46 -5.69
N ALA A 119 1.57 5.69 -5.81
CA ALA A 119 2.08 6.68 -6.75
C ALA A 119 2.88 7.74 -5.98
N MET A 120 4.17 7.86 -6.28
CA MET A 120 5.03 8.89 -5.70
C MET A 120 4.68 10.27 -6.27
N PRO A 121 5.02 11.38 -5.57
CA PRO A 121 4.49 12.71 -5.90
C PRO A 121 4.83 13.24 -7.31
N GLU A 122 5.90 12.75 -7.92
CA GLU A 122 6.30 13.13 -9.29
C GLU A 122 5.98 12.05 -10.31
N TYR A 123 5.21 11.02 -9.94
CA TYR A 123 4.71 10.06 -10.90
C TYR A 123 3.76 10.78 -11.86
N TYR A 124 4.11 10.74 -13.14
CA TYR A 124 3.27 11.23 -14.22
C TYR A 124 2.53 10.05 -14.84
N GLU A 125 1.20 10.04 -14.69
CA GLU A 125 0.36 9.06 -15.35
C GLU A 125 0.34 9.33 -16.87
N PRO A 126 0.69 8.33 -17.71
CA PRO A 126 0.63 8.49 -19.15
C PRO A 126 -0.76 8.90 -19.62
N ARG A 127 -0.85 9.94 -20.45
CA ARG A 127 -2.12 10.46 -20.99
C ARG A 127 -2.91 9.42 -21.79
N GLU A 128 -2.22 8.39 -22.29
CA GLU A 128 -2.79 7.30 -23.06
C GLU A 128 -3.72 6.42 -22.23
N ILE A 129 -3.53 6.40 -20.89
CA ILE A 129 -4.38 5.63 -19.96
C ILE A 129 -5.35 6.52 -19.18
N THR A 130 -5.23 7.84 -19.28
CA THR A 130 -6.22 8.78 -18.72
C THR A 130 -7.46 8.83 -19.63
N ASP A 131 -8.64 8.58 -19.07
CA ASP A 131 -9.89 8.59 -19.84
C ASP A 131 -10.21 10.02 -20.33
N SER A 132 -10.08 10.25 -21.63
CA SER A 132 -10.49 11.51 -22.26
C SER A 132 -11.80 11.28 -23.01
N SER A 133 -12.85 11.94 -22.55
CA SER A 133 -14.18 11.95 -23.20
C SER A 133 -14.18 12.52 -24.63
N ARG A 134 -13.03 13.04 -25.09
CA ARG A 134 -12.83 13.65 -26.42
C ARG A 134 -12.16 12.69 -27.42
N ILE A 135 -11.92 11.45 -27.06
CA ILE A 135 -11.32 10.43 -27.96
C ILE A 135 -12.42 9.47 -28.37
N ASP A 136 -12.59 9.28 -29.69
CA ASP A 136 -13.50 8.27 -30.23
C ASP A 136 -13.11 6.89 -29.71
N ARG A 137 -14.05 6.20 -29.06
CA ARG A 137 -13.80 4.88 -28.48
C ARG A 137 -13.99 3.81 -29.55
N GLY A 138 -12.94 3.01 -29.76
CA GLY A 138 -13.04 1.79 -30.54
C GLY A 138 -13.81 0.69 -29.80
N ILE A 139 -14.23 -0.35 -30.53
CA ILE A 139 -14.85 -1.54 -29.96
C ILE A 139 -13.79 -2.62 -29.80
N VAL A 140 -13.67 -3.19 -28.60
CA VAL A 140 -12.81 -4.36 -28.35
C VAL A 140 -13.68 -5.60 -28.50
N GLU A 141 -13.41 -6.39 -29.54
CA GLU A 141 -14.17 -7.60 -29.86
C GLU A 141 -13.34 -8.86 -29.60
N PRO A 142 -13.82 -9.78 -28.73
CA PRO A 142 -13.13 -11.04 -28.50
C PRO A 142 -13.27 -11.96 -29.73
N HIS A 143 -12.15 -12.53 -30.17
CA HIS A 143 -12.11 -13.48 -31.28
C HIS A 143 -11.38 -14.76 -30.85
N TRP A 144 -11.82 -15.90 -31.37
CA TRP A 144 -11.24 -17.22 -31.06
C TRP A 144 -10.58 -17.79 -32.32
N MET A 145 -9.39 -18.35 -32.17
CA MET A 145 -8.66 -19.03 -33.25
C MET A 145 -8.21 -20.40 -32.76
N THR A 146 -8.37 -21.42 -33.60
CA THR A 146 -7.84 -22.76 -33.35
C THR A 146 -6.44 -22.88 -33.96
N SER A 147 -5.51 -23.50 -33.24
CA SER A 147 -4.15 -23.76 -33.73
C SER A 147 -3.98 -25.25 -34.01
N SER A 148 -3.48 -25.61 -35.20
CA SER A 148 -3.16 -27.00 -35.57
C SER A 148 -1.92 -27.53 -34.85
N GLU A 149 -1.07 -26.63 -34.34
CA GLU A 149 0.22 -26.96 -33.72
C GLU A 149 0.14 -27.12 -32.18
N LEU A 150 -1.04 -26.85 -31.59
CA LEU A 150 -1.29 -26.95 -30.14
C LEU A 150 -2.29 -28.07 -29.79
N ALA A 151 -2.43 -29.06 -30.68
CA ALA A 151 -3.31 -30.22 -30.50
C ALA A 151 -2.62 -31.39 -29.79
#